data_AF-A0A2P5TN88-F1
#
_entry.id   AF-A0A2P5TN88-F1
#
_cell.length_a   1.000
_cell.length_b   1.000
_cell.length_c   1.000
_cell.angle_alpha   90.00
_cell.angle_beta   90.00
_cell.angle_gamma   90.00
#
_symmetry.space_group_name_H-M   'P 1'
#
loop_
_entity.id
_entity.type
_entity.pdbx_description
1 polymer ?
#
loop_
_entity_poly.entity_id
_entity_poly.type
_entity_poly.pdbx_seq_one_letter_code
_entity_poly.pdbx_strand_id
1 'polypeptide(L)'
;MAKRINKPEQLPEWFNLERYEALLSLSVADFIMQMDFRVWAKDPETIKENLIHIADNALAPVAFEGDSGEWKDGVCDLTVGNYASPLSNFHLCLYDAAARKKGAYGEKAEQSASRQFVIEGITLDKAQAFKSVPRPMVDRLPVSLNLEDATDEQIVDELRNLLPLWRKQTNTPEPKPERERAGFSILTRLVEYQAISMMDLMLWEQAEDVRITNELMARVLFPDHSRGGQHIAQTNRPFVAEMMKGDQHEGLLLALEKEPHYYDWTISDFMKWKE
;
A
#
# COMPACT_ATOMS: atom_id res chain seq x y z
N MET A 1 23.72 -15.75 10.42
CA MET A 1 23.31 -14.73 11.41
C MET A 1 23.39 -13.40 10.69
N ALA A 2 22.26 -12.70 10.59
CA ALA A 2 22.19 -11.37 9.97
C ALA A 2 23.20 -10.41 10.60
N LYS A 3 23.85 -9.57 9.78
CA LYS A 3 24.82 -8.58 10.24
C LYS A 3 24.13 -7.57 11.16
N ARG A 4 24.72 -7.28 12.32
CA ARG A 4 24.14 -6.34 13.29
C ARG A 4 24.56 -4.90 12.99
N ILE A 5 23.58 -4.01 12.92
CA ILE A 5 23.72 -2.57 12.63
C ILE A 5 23.47 -1.78 13.90
N ASN A 6 24.50 -1.09 14.40
CA ASN A 6 24.46 -0.42 15.72
C ASN A 6 25.00 1.01 15.71
N LYS A 7 25.46 1.51 14.56
CA LYS A 7 25.84 2.92 14.36
C LYS A 7 25.03 3.58 13.24
N PRO A 8 24.75 4.90 13.34
CA PRO A 8 23.99 5.62 12.31
C PRO A 8 24.63 5.56 10.92
N GLU A 9 25.97 5.58 10.82
CA GLU A 9 26.68 5.61 9.53
C GLU A 9 26.56 4.28 8.74
N GLN A 10 25.93 3.28 9.34
CA GLN A 10 25.66 1.98 8.72
C GLN A 10 24.23 1.85 8.21
N LEU A 11 23.37 2.85 8.46
CA LEU A 11 22.03 2.93 7.91
C LEU A 11 22.07 3.30 6.43
N PRO A 12 21.00 3.02 5.67
CA PRO A 12 20.96 3.40 4.27
C PRO A 12 21.05 4.92 4.11
N GLU A 13 21.78 5.37 3.08
CA GLU A 13 22.03 6.81 2.83
C GLU A 13 20.73 7.61 2.61
N TRP A 14 19.67 6.95 2.14
CA TRP A 14 18.37 7.57 1.91
C TRP A 14 17.58 7.84 3.20
N PHE A 15 17.92 7.19 4.32
CA PHE A 15 17.16 7.36 5.55
C PHE A 15 17.47 8.71 6.21
N ASN A 16 16.48 9.60 6.21
CA ASN A 16 16.50 10.86 6.94
C ASN A 16 15.13 11.06 7.62
N LEU A 17 15.13 11.14 8.96
CA LEU A 17 13.92 11.31 9.75
C LEU A 17 13.13 12.58 9.37
N GLU A 18 13.81 13.68 9.03
CA GLU A 18 13.16 14.96 8.70
C GLU A 18 12.24 14.84 7.47
N ARG A 19 12.55 13.92 6.53
CA ARG A 19 11.69 13.67 5.36
C ARG A 19 10.30 13.16 5.76
N TYR A 20 10.20 12.51 6.91
CA TYR A 20 8.95 11.94 7.42
C TYR A 20 8.08 12.98 8.15
N GLU A 21 8.58 14.18 8.45
CA GLU A 21 7.77 15.26 9.02
C GLU A 21 6.63 15.67 8.10
N ALA A 22 6.85 15.60 6.79
CA ALA A 22 5.82 15.91 5.81
C ALA A 22 4.64 14.92 5.82
N LEU A 23 4.77 13.74 6.46
CA LEU A 23 3.63 12.85 6.73
C LEU A 23 2.55 13.53 7.60
N LEU A 24 2.94 14.47 8.46
CA LEU A 24 2.00 15.21 9.31
C LEU A 24 1.10 16.17 8.51
N SER A 25 1.53 16.53 7.30
CA SER A 25 0.78 17.39 6.37
C SER A 25 -0.15 16.61 5.44
N LEU A 26 -0.01 15.28 5.39
CA LEU A 26 -0.87 14.43 4.58
C LEU A 26 -2.28 14.37 5.14
N SER A 27 -3.25 14.16 4.25
CA SER A 27 -4.58 13.74 4.65
C SER A 27 -4.53 12.39 5.36
N VAL A 28 -5.52 12.06 6.19
CA VAL A 28 -5.62 10.73 6.80
C VAL A 28 -5.70 9.65 5.71
N ALA A 29 -6.40 9.91 4.60
CA ALA A 29 -6.46 9.03 3.45
C ALA A 29 -5.06 8.74 2.86
N ASP A 30 -4.30 9.79 2.58
CA ASP A 30 -2.95 9.66 2.00
C ASP A 30 -1.97 8.99 2.96
N PHE A 31 -2.08 9.27 4.27
CA PHE A 31 -1.26 8.62 5.29
C PHE A 31 -1.52 7.11 5.36
N ILE A 32 -2.78 6.69 5.28
CA ILE A 32 -3.16 5.27 5.21
C ILE A 32 -2.63 4.63 3.94
N MET A 33 -2.74 5.32 2.80
CA MET A 33 -2.20 4.84 1.54
C MET A 33 -0.68 4.61 1.62
N GLN A 34 0.07 5.51 2.29
CA GLN A 34 1.50 5.31 2.55
C GLN A 34 1.79 4.04 3.36
N MET A 35 0.97 3.75 4.36
CA MET A 35 1.08 2.52 5.14
C MET A 35 0.78 1.28 4.28
N ASP A 36 -0.32 1.31 3.52
CA ASP A 36 -0.73 0.19 2.67
C ASP A 36 0.38 -0.17 1.68
N PHE A 37 1.02 0.80 1.02
CA PHE A 37 2.14 0.50 0.10
C PHE A 37 3.25 -0.34 0.75
N ARG A 38 3.57 -0.08 2.02
CA ARG A 38 4.61 -0.81 2.76
C ARG A 38 4.15 -2.20 3.21
N VAL A 39 2.87 -2.35 3.56
CA VAL A 39 2.27 -3.67 3.86
C VAL A 39 2.27 -4.58 2.62
N TRP A 40 2.11 -3.98 1.44
CA TRP A 40 2.06 -4.71 0.16
C TRP A 40 3.45 -5.12 -0.36
N ALA A 41 4.52 -4.40 0.02
CA ALA A 41 5.90 -4.74 -0.32
C ALA A 41 6.38 -5.99 0.45
N LYS A 42 5.93 -7.18 0.05
CA LYS A 42 6.25 -8.46 0.72
C LYS A 42 7.45 -9.21 0.11
N ASP A 43 7.80 -8.90 -1.14
CA ASP A 43 8.87 -9.59 -1.87
C ASP A 43 10.21 -8.84 -1.72
N PRO A 44 11.31 -9.52 -1.30
CA PRO A 44 12.61 -8.88 -1.05
C PRO A 44 13.22 -8.11 -2.24
N GLU A 45 13.04 -8.58 -3.47
CA GLU A 45 13.56 -7.86 -4.65
C GLU A 45 12.68 -6.64 -4.95
N THR A 46 11.37 -6.80 -4.86
CA THR A 46 10.40 -5.68 -4.90
C THR A 46 10.72 -4.64 -3.83
N ILE A 47 11.13 -5.06 -2.62
CA ILE A 47 11.52 -4.16 -1.52
C ILE A 47 12.78 -3.36 -1.89
N LYS A 48 13.80 -3.96 -2.51
CA LYS A 48 15.05 -3.25 -2.86
C LYS A 48 14.85 -2.16 -3.90
N GLU A 49 14.11 -2.47 -4.95
CA GLU A 49 13.80 -1.52 -6.02
C GLU A 49 12.83 -0.44 -5.51
N ASN A 50 11.77 -0.84 -4.80
CA ASN A 50 10.78 0.11 -4.32
C ASN A 50 11.24 0.94 -3.12
N LEU A 51 12.10 0.48 -2.22
CA LEU A 51 12.55 1.30 -1.08
C LEU A 51 13.33 2.54 -1.53
N ILE A 52 14.13 2.42 -2.60
CA ILE A 52 14.84 3.57 -3.17
C ILE A 52 13.83 4.55 -3.79
N HIS A 53 12.88 4.04 -4.59
CA HIS A 53 11.83 4.87 -5.17
C HIS A 53 10.87 5.47 -4.14
N ILE A 54 10.52 4.74 -3.08
CA ILE A 54 9.70 5.20 -1.97
C ILE A 54 10.47 6.26 -1.19
N ALA A 55 11.75 6.05 -0.85
CA ALA A 55 12.54 7.04 -0.11
C ALA A 55 12.82 8.33 -0.91
N ASP A 56 12.88 8.24 -2.24
CA ASP A 56 13.08 9.39 -3.13
C ASP A 56 11.76 10.08 -3.53
N ASN A 57 10.61 9.39 -3.50
CA ASN A 57 9.31 9.91 -3.92
C ASN A 57 8.24 9.95 -2.81
N ALA A 58 8.60 9.72 -1.54
CA ALA A 58 7.72 9.55 -0.37
C ALA A 58 6.72 10.69 -0.07
N LEU A 59 6.64 11.75 -0.89
CA LEU A 59 5.77 12.91 -0.65
C LEU A 59 4.93 13.31 -1.87
N ALA A 60 4.79 12.42 -2.85
CA ALA A 60 3.84 12.56 -3.93
C ALA A 60 3.03 11.27 -4.12
N PRO A 61 1.80 11.32 -4.65
CA PRO A 61 1.11 10.13 -5.11
C PRO A 61 2.06 9.35 -6.04
N VAL A 62 2.48 8.17 -5.58
CA VAL A 62 3.47 7.35 -6.27
C VAL A 62 2.80 6.82 -7.53
N ALA A 63 3.29 7.28 -8.68
CA ALA A 63 3.11 6.54 -9.92
C ALA A 63 4.00 5.30 -9.83
N PHE A 64 3.40 4.11 -9.89
CA PHE A 64 4.15 2.87 -9.97
C PHE A 64 4.83 2.75 -11.34
N GLU A 65 6.15 2.66 -11.37
CA GLU A 65 6.85 1.95 -12.44
C GLU A 65 6.80 0.45 -12.10
N GLY A 66 5.83 -0.25 -12.68
CA GLY A 66 5.77 -1.70 -12.65
C GLY A 66 6.69 -2.29 -13.72
N ASP A 67 7.37 -3.36 -13.36
CA ASP A 67 8.25 -4.11 -14.24
C ASP A 67 7.48 -4.81 -15.38
N SER A 68 8.12 -4.89 -16.54
CA SER A 68 7.45 -5.13 -17.84
C SER A 68 6.76 -6.51 -18.03
N GLY A 69 5.65 -6.50 -18.78
CA GLY A 69 5.04 -7.70 -19.37
C GLY A 69 4.01 -7.38 -20.47
N GLU A 70 3.99 -8.18 -21.55
CA GLU A 70 3.12 -7.98 -22.73
C GLU A 70 1.61 -8.14 -22.46
N TRP A 71 0.82 -7.38 -23.22
CA TRP A 71 -0.65 -7.25 -23.13
C TRP A 71 -1.39 -8.54 -23.48
N LYS A 72 -2.35 -8.91 -22.62
CA LYS A 72 -3.36 -9.93 -22.91
C LYS A 72 -4.73 -9.30 -23.00
N ASP A 73 -5.51 -9.76 -23.96
CA ASP A 73 -6.96 -9.68 -23.92
C ASP A 73 -7.44 -10.68 -22.85
N GLY A 74 -7.84 -10.16 -21.70
CA GLY A 74 -8.40 -10.95 -20.62
C GLY A 74 -9.91 -10.82 -20.67
N VAL A 75 -10.59 -11.83 -21.19
CA VAL A 75 -12.01 -12.03 -20.88
C VAL A 75 -12.11 -12.13 -19.36
N CYS A 76 -12.89 -11.24 -18.73
CA CYS A 76 -13.21 -11.41 -17.33
C CYS A 76 -14.28 -12.49 -17.23
N ASP A 77 -13.91 -13.71 -16.85
CA ASP A 77 -14.83 -14.85 -16.70
C ASP A 77 -15.77 -14.72 -15.48
N LEU A 78 -15.86 -13.52 -14.91
CA LEU A 78 -16.72 -13.20 -13.78
C LEU A 78 -18.04 -12.62 -14.28
N THR A 79 -19.09 -12.85 -13.49
CA THR A 79 -20.41 -12.29 -13.80
C THR A 79 -20.34 -10.77 -13.86
N VAL A 80 -20.91 -10.17 -14.91
CA VAL A 80 -20.98 -8.72 -15.08
C VAL A 80 -22.37 -8.21 -14.70
N GLY A 81 -22.43 -7.05 -14.07
CA GLY A 81 -23.65 -6.26 -13.90
C GLY A 81 -23.76 -5.15 -14.94
N ASN A 82 -24.88 -4.45 -14.93
CA ASN A 82 -25.13 -3.28 -15.76
C ASN A 82 -24.42 -2.02 -15.23
N TYR A 83 -24.26 -1.93 -13.91
CA TYR A 83 -23.71 -0.76 -13.21
C TYR A 83 -22.43 -1.08 -12.44
N ALA A 84 -22.21 -2.34 -12.08
CA ALA A 84 -21.00 -2.84 -11.44
C ALA A 84 -20.41 -3.99 -12.25
N SER A 85 -19.16 -3.86 -12.67
CA SER A 85 -18.48 -4.91 -13.44
C SER A 85 -17.04 -5.11 -12.98
N PRO A 86 -16.56 -6.37 -12.93
CA PRO A 86 -15.17 -6.66 -12.60
C PRO A 86 -14.25 -6.18 -13.73
N LEU A 87 -13.12 -5.59 -13.36
CA LEU A 87 -12.12 -5.15 -14.34
C LEU A 87 -11.16 -6.29 -14.65
N SER A 88 -10.96 -6.54 -15.93
CA SER A 88 -9.85 -7.37 -16.39
C SER A 88 -8.56 -6.56 -16.47
N ASN A 89 -7.42 -7.25 -16.62
CA ASN A 89 -6.14 -6.60 -16.86
C ASN A 89 -6.20 -5.65 -18.06
N PHE A 90 -6.95 -5.99 -19.11
CA PHE A 90 -7.15 -5.12 -20.27
C PHE A 90 -7.83 -3.78 -19.92
N HIS A 91 -8.84 -3.80 -19.03
CA HIS A 91 -9.51 -2.58 -18.60
C HIS A 91 -8.60 -1.71 -17.75
N LEU A 92 -7.84 -2.31 -16.81
CA LEU A 92 -6.87 -1.58 -15.99
C LEU A 92 -5.80 -0.89 -16.85
N CYS A 93 -5.29 -1.63 -17.81
CA CYS A 93 -4.40 -1.18 -18.89
C CYS A 93 -4.97 0.02 -19.67
N LEU A 94 -6.24 -0.05 -20.08
CA LEU A 94 -6.89 1.02 -20.83
C LEU A 94 -7.08 2.28 -19.97
N TYR A 95 -7.47 2.12 -18.70
CA TYR A 95 -7.65 3.24 -17.77
C TYR A 95 -6.34 3.93 -17.44
N ASP A 96 -5.26 3.18 -17.21
CA ASP A 96 -3.93 3.72 -17.00
C ASP A 96 -3.45 4.55 -18.21
N ALA A 97 -3.57 4.02 -19.43
CA ALA A 97 -3.25 4.76 -20.66
C ALA A 97 -4.11 6.03 -20.83
N ALA A 98 -5.41 5.96 -20.49
CA ALA A 98 -6.31 7.10 -20.56
C ALA A 98 -5.98 8.17 -19.50
N ALA A 99 -5.63 7.76 -18.28
CA ALA A 99 -5.23 8.65 -17.19
C ALA A 99 -3.95 9.41 -17.54
N ARG A 100 -2.94 8.74 -18.12
CA ARG A 100 -1.72 9.37 -18.64
C ARG A 100 -2.02 10.40 -19.73
N LYS A 101 -2.82 10.02 -20.73
CA LYS A 101 -3.20 10.93 -21.83
C LYS A 101 -3.95 12.17 -21.34
N LYS A 102 -4.74 12.04 -20.27
CA LYS A 102 -5.48 13.15 -19.65
C LYS A 102 -4.64 13.96 -18.65
N GLY A 103 -3.37 13.58 -18.41
CA GLY A 103 -2.50 14.26 -17.45
C GLY A 103 -2.95 14.13 -16.00
N ALA A 104 -3.67 13.05 -15.67
CA ALA A 104 -4.20 12.83 -14.32
C ALA A 104 -3.09 12.75 -13.25
N TYR A 105 -1.91 12.26 -13.65
CA TYR A 105 -0.67 12.37 -12.88
C TYR A 105 0.41 12.89 -13.82
N GLY A 106 1.16 13.92 -13.38
CA GLY A 106 2.06 14.67 -14.26
C GLY A 106 3.33 13.91 -14.59
N GLU A 107 3.64 13.77 -15.88
CA GLU A 107 5.00 13.46 -16.33
C GLU A 107 5.90 14.65 -15.93
N LYS A 108 6.72 14.49 -14.89
CA LYS A 108 7.90 15.36 -14.75
C LYS A 108 8.93 14.91 -15.80
N ALA A 109 9.62 15.86 -16.42
CA ALA A 109 10.55 15.62 -17.53
C ALA A 109 11.69 14.61 -17.23
N GLU A 110 11.87 14.22 -15.97
CA GLU A 110 12.89 13.30 -15.47
C GLU A 110 12.34 11.91 -15.13
N GLN A 111 11.01 11.73 -15.13
CA GLN A 111 10.38 10.43 -14.95
C GLN A 111 10.36 9.73 -16.31
N SER A 112 11.20 8.70 -16.43
CA SER A 112 11.07 7.75 -17.53
C SER A 112 9.69 7.11 -17.41
N ALA A 113 8.83 7.27 -18.42
CA ALA A 113 7.79 6.28 -18.62
C ALA A 113 8.51 4.94 -18.88
N SER A 114 7.98 3.84 -18.36
CA SER A 114 8.47 2.49 -18.65
C SER A 114 8.50 2.26 -20.17
N ARG A 115 9.61 2.64 -20.80
CA ARG A 115 10.00 2.15 -22.11
C ARG A 115 10.32 0.70 -21.85
N GLN A 116 9.39 -0.19 -22.22
CA GLN A 116 9.58 -1.62 -22.42
C GLN A 116 10.99 -2.07 -22.02
N PHE A 117 11.15 -2.53 -20.79
CA PHE A 117 12.33 -3.31 -20.45
C PHE A 117 12.29 -4.55 -21.35
N VAL A 118 13.10 -4.54 -22.39
CA VAL A 118 13.35 -5.73 -23.19
C VAL A 118 14.26 -6.59 -22.34
N ILE A 119 13.71 -7.62 -21.69
CA ILE A 119 14.52 -8.69 -21.11
C ILE A 119 15.17 -9.42 -22.30
N GLU A 120 16.46 -9.16 -22.54
CA GLU A 120 17.23 -9.92 -23.51
C GLU A 120 17.22 -11.41 -23.12
N GLY A 121 16.57 -12.23 -23.96
CA GLY A 121 16.76 -13.69 -23.93
C GLY A 121 15.61 -14.54 -23.38
N ILE A 122 14.52 -13.96 -22.87
CA ILE A 122 13.32 -14.74 -22.53
C ILE A 122 12.19 -14.38 -23.49
N THR A 123 12.13 -15.10 -24.61
CA THR A 123 10.90 -15.12 -25.41
C THR A 123 9.93 -16.04 -24.68
N LEU A 124 9.15 -15.50 -23.74
CA LEU A 124 7.99 -16.21 -23.22
C LEU A 124 7.07 -16.47 -24.42
N ASP A 125 6.93 -17.74 -24.79
CA ASP A 125 6.01 -18.15 -25.84
C ASP A 125 4.64 -17.54 -25.54
N LYS A 126 4.11 -16.74 -26.47
CA LYS A 126 2.78 -16.13 -26.38
C LYS A 126 1.75 -17.17 -25.95
N ALA A 127 1.87 -18.41 -26.46
CA ALA A 127 1.03 -19.55 -26.12
C ALA A 127 1.07 -19.97 -24.62
N GLN A 128 2.23 -19.83 -23.97
CA GLN A 128 2.43 -20.13 -22.54
C GLN A 128 2.05 -18.95 -21.64
N ALA A 129 2.29 -17.72 -22.09
CA ALA A 129 1.83 -16.53 -21.39
C ALA A 129 0.30 -16.58 -21.19
N PHE A 130 -0.50 -17.02 -22.16
CA PHE A 130 -1.97 -17.13 -22.02
C PHE A 130 -2.47 -17.98 -20.82
N LYS A 131 -1.61 -18.74 -20.12
CA LYS A 131 -2.01 -19.66 -19.04
C LYS A 131 -1.71 -19.19 -17.60
N SER A 132 -1.07 -18.04 -17.38
CA SER A 132 -0.71 -17.54 -16.04
C SER A 132 -0.77 -16.01 -16.04
N VAL A 133 -1.61 -15.27 -15.32
CA VAL A 133 -2.22 -15.42 -14.00
C VAL A 133 -3.66 -14.84 -14.08
N PRO A 134 -4.70 -15.49 -13.54
CA PRO A 134 -6.09 -15.06 -13.71
C PRO A 134 -6.49 -13.78 -12.96
N ARG A 135 -5.66 -13.28 -12.04
CA ARG A 135 -6.00 -12.16 -11.15
C ARG A 135 -4.83 -11.20 -10.97
N PRO A 136 -5.03 -9.89 -11.18
CA PRO A 136 -3.99 -8.88 -10.93
C PRO A 136 -3.66 -8.75 -9.44
N MET A 137 -4.61 -9.06 -8.54
CA MET A 137 -4.43 -8.98 -7.10
C MET A 137 -4.88 -10.29 -6.45
N VAL A 138 -4.03 -10.89 -5.63
CA VAL A 138 -4.42 -11.98 -4.72
C VAL A 138 -5.34 -11.33 -3.67
N ASP A 139 -6.55 -11.86 -3.50
CA ASP A 139 -7.57 -11.42 -2.52
C ASP A 139 -8.38 -10.14 -2.81
N ARG A 140 -8.06 -9.36 -3.86
CA ARG A 140 -8.87 -8.20 -4.25
C ARG A 140 -9.41 -8.33 -5.67
N LEU A 141 -10.65 -7.85 -5.87
CA LEU A 141 -11.29 -7.79 -7.18
C LEU A 141 -11.49 -6.31 -7.57
N PRO A 142 -10.77 -5.79 -8.57
CA PRO A 142 -11.03 -4.46 -9.09
C PRO A 142 -12.40 -4.41 -9.79
N VAL A 143 -13.19 -3.37 -9.50
CA VAL A 143 -14.56 -3.21 -10.01
C VAL A 143 -14.72 -1.80 -10.58
N SER A 144 -15.39 -1.69 -11.74
CA SER A 144 -15.91 -0.42 -12.27
C SER A 144 -17.35 -0.24 -11.82
N LEU A 145 -17.66 0.97 -11.38
CA LEU A 145 -19.00 1.42 -11.01
C LEU A 145 -19.46 2.53 -11.96
N ASN A 146 -20.64 2.41 -12.55
CA ASN A 146 -21.27 3.44 -13.36
C ASN A 146 -22.05 4.40 -12.45
N LEU A 147 -21.46 5.57 -12.18
CA LEU A 147 -22.08 6.62 -11.37
C LEU A 147 -22.97 7.57 -12.18
N GLU A 148 -22.94 7.50 -13.52
CA GLU A 148 -23.69 8.40 -14.41
C GLU A 148 -25.12 7.90 -14.62
N ASP A 149 -25.29 6.59 -14.83
CA ASP A 149 -26.57 5.99 -15.22
C ASP A 149 -27.27 5.20 -14.10
N ALA A 150 -26.76 5.22 -12.87
CA ALA A 150 -27.28 4.42 -11.75
C ALA A 150 -27.42 5.24 -10.47
N THR A 151 -28.47 4.98 -9.69
CA THR A 151 -28.59 5.48 -8.32
C THR A 151 -27.75 4.63 -7.36
N ASP A 152 -27.43 5.19 -6.19
CA ASP A 152 -26.72 4.50 -5.12
C ASP A 152 -27.41 3.17 -4.76
N GLU A 153 -28.75 3.15 -4.66
CA GLU A 153 -29.51 1.94 -4.37
C GLU A 153 -29.38 0.88 -5.47
N GLN A 154 -29.39 1.29 -6.74
CA GLN A 154 -29.24 0.36 -7.87
C GLN A 154 -27.85 -0.27 -7.88
N ILE A 155 -26.80 0.51 -7.60
CA ILE A 155 -25.42 0.01 -7.48
C ILE A 155 -25.32 -0.97 -6.30
N VAL A 156 -25.85 -0.60 -5.13
CA VAL A 156 -25.80 -1.44 -3.93
C VAL A 156 -26.56 -2.75 -4.11
N ASP A 157 -27.76 -2.71 -4.71
CA ASP A 157 -28.54 -3.92 -4.97
C ASP A 157 -27.86 -4.84 -6.00
N GLU A 158 -27.23 -4.27 -7.02
CA GLU A 158 -26.48 -5.05 -7.99
C GLU A 158 -25.23 -5.69 -7.37
N LEU A 159 -24.45 -4.94 -6.58
CA LEU A 159 -23.31 -5.49 -5.82
C LEU A 159 -23.75 -6.60 -4.86
N ARG A 160 -24.89 -6.45 -4.18
CA ARG A 160 -25.46 -7.48 -3.31
C ARG A 160 -25.72 -8.80 -4.07
N ASN A 161 -26.14 -8.71 -5.33
CA ASN A 161 -26.39 -9.88 -6.18
C ASN A 161 -25.09 -10.48 -6.78
N LEU A 162 -24.11 -9.63 -7.11
CA LEU A 162 -22.86 -10.04 -7.75
C LEU A 162 -21.84 -10.63 -6.77
N LEU A 163 -21.72 -10.10 -5.55
CA LEU A 163 -20.73 -10.52 -4.56
C LEU A 163 -20.74 -12.04 -4.27
N PRO A 164 -21.89 -12.72 -4.06
CA PRO A 164 -21.93 -14.17 -3.87
C PRO A 164 -21.45 -14.94 -5.10
N LEU A 165 -21.74 -14.44 -6.30
CA LEU A 165 -21.32 -15.05 -7.57
C LEU A 165 -19.80 -14.91 -7.75
N TRP A 166 -19.26 -13.72 -7.53
CA TRP A 166 -17.83 -13.46 -7.58
C TRP A 166 -17.08 -14.31 -6.57
N ARG A 167 -17.52 -14.36 -5.31
CA ARG A 167 -16.92 -15.23 -4.27
C ARG A 167 -16.86 -16.69 -4.69
N LYS A 168 -17.92 -17.21 -5.33
CA LYS A 168 -17.96 -18.58 -5.85
C LYS A 168 -17.00 -18.75 -7.03
N GLN A 169 -17.00 -17.82 -7.98
CA GLN A 169 -16.14 -17.85 -9.17
C GLN A 169 -14.65 -17.70 -8.83
N THR A 170 -14.33 -16.92 -7.79
CA THR A 170 -12.96 -16.69 -7.32
C THR A 170 -12.53 -17.67 -6.23
N ASN A 171 -13.41 -18.57 -5.78
CA ASN A 171 -13.14 -19.46 -4.64
C ASN A 171 -12.67 -18.68 -3.40
N THR A 172 -13.26 -17.51 -3.15
CA THR A 172 -12.94 -16.61 -2.05
C THR A 172 -14.14 -16.57 -1.10
N PRO A 173 -14.16 -17.37 -0.02
CA PRO A 173 -15.31 -17.41 0.89
C PRO A 173 -15.50 -16.07 1.61
N GLU A 174 -16.73 -15.81 2.03
CA GLU A 174 -17.03 -14.65 2.87
C GLU A 174 -16.24 -14.74 4.20
N PRO A 175 -15.50 -13.68 4.58
CA PRO A 175 -14.82 -13.65 5.86
C PRO A 175 -15.83 -13.65 7.02
N LYS A 176 -15.43 -14.17 8.18
CA LYS A 176 -16.24 -14.03 9.39
C LYS A 176 -16.21 -12.56 9.83
N PRO A 177 -17.34 -11.99 10.28
CA PRO A 177 -17.36 -10.62 10.77
C PRO A 177 -16.35 -10.50 11.90
N GLU A 178 -15.30 -9.70 11.67
CA GLU A 178 -14.27 -9.48 12.65
C GLU A 178 -14.82 -8.60 13.77
N ARG A 179 -14.43 -8.90 15.01
CA ARG A 179 -14.87 -8.11 16.16
C ARG A 179 -14.04 -6.83 16.17
N GLU A 180 -14.72 -5.70 16.07
CA GLU A 180 -14.17 -4.35 16.31
C GLU A 180 -13.22 -4.38 17.51
N ARG A 181 -11.92 -4.17 17.25
CA ARG A 181 -10.93 -4.18 18.34
C ARG A 181 -10.10 -2.93 18.44
N ALA A 182 -10.11 -2.04 17.45
CA ALA A 182 -9.35 -0.80 17.59
C ALA A 182 -9.86 0.29 16.64
N GLY A 183 -10.28 1.43 17.21
CA GLY A 183 -10.67 2.62 16.45
C GLY A 183 -9.49 3.56 16.20
N PHE A 184 -9.77 4.87 16.22
CA PHE A 184 -8.81 5.98 16.01
C PHE A 184 -7.53 5.96 16.86
N SER A 185 -7.44 5.13 17.91
CA SER A 185 -6.20 4.91 18.66
C SER A 185 -5.09 4.22 17.86
N ILE A 186 -5.42 3.53 16.76
CA ILE A 186 -4.40 3.03 15.82
C ILE A 186 -3.69 4.19 15.14
N LEU A 187 -4.44 5.14 14.58
CA LEU A 187 -3.86 6.25 13.82
C LEU A 187 -2.90 7.09 14.67
N THR A 188 -3.30 7.39 15.90
CA THR A 188 -2.42 8.09 16.86
C THR A 188 -1.15 7.31 17.16
N ARG A 189 -1.24 5.99 17.39
CA ARG A 189 -0.06 5.16 17.63
C ARG A 189 0.85 5.08 16.40
N LEU A 190 0.29 5.06 15.19
CA LEU A 190 1.08 5.08 13.95
C LEU A 190 1.96 6.33 13.89
N VAL A 191 1.41 7.49 14.25
CA VAL A 191 2.14 8.77 14.27
C VAL A 191 3.14 8.82 15.44
N GLU A 192 2.69 8.57 16.67
CA GLU A 192 3.52 8.63 17.88
C GLU A 192 4.70 7.65 17.85
N TYR A 193 4.53 6.50 17.19
CA TYR A 193 5.57 5.48 17.12
C TYR A 193 6.50 5.64 15.92
N GLN A 194 6.31 6.70 15.11
CA GLN A 194 7.04 6.89 13.85
C GLN A 194 6.93 5.63 12.98
N ALA A 195 5.71 5.07 12.90
CA ALA A 195 5.49 3.72 12.38
C ALA A 195 5.94 3.57 10.93
N ILE A 196 5.65 4.56 10.07
CA ILE A 196 6.07 4.55 8.66
C ILE A 196 7.60 4.54 8.54
N SER A 197 8.29 5.44 9.26
CA SER A 197 9.76 5.50 9.30
C SER A 197 10.37 4.19 9.83
N MET A 198 9.73 3.56 10.82
CA MET A 198 10.13 2.27 11.36
C MET A 198 9.89 1.12 10.36
N MET A 199 8.77 1.14 9.63
CA MET A 199 8.49 0.16 8.57
C MET A 199 9.58 0.19 7.52
N ASP A 200 9.98 1.38 7.06
CA ASP A 200 11.02 1.51 6.02
C ASP A 200 12.37 0.95 6.48
N LEU A 201 12.76 1.19 7.73
CA LEU A 201 13.95 0.58 8.33
C LEU A 201 13.81 -0.94 8.49
N MET A 202 12.63 -1.45 8.84
CA MET A 202 12.37 -2.89 8.99
C MET A 202 12.33 -3.62 7.65
N LEU A 203 11.80 -3.00 6.60
CA LEU A 203 11.85 -3.51 5.23
C LEU A 203 13.29 -3.54 4.73
N TRP A 204 14.07 -2.50 4.99
CA TRP A 204 15.50 -2.47 4.65
C TRP A 204 16.29 -3.57 5.37
N GLU A 205 16.04 -3.81 6.66
CA GLU A 205 16.63 -4.95 7.39
C GLU A 205 16.38 -6.29 6.69
N GLN A 206 15.15 -6.49 6.20
CA GLN A 206 14.75 -7.70 5.49
C GLN A 206 15.45 -7.82 4.13
N ALA A 207 15.51 -6.74 3.36
CA ALA A 207 16.15 -6.71 2.04
C ALA A 207 17.66 -6.98 2.10
N GLU A 208 18.35 -6.41 3.09
CA GLU A 208 19.81 -6.51 3.24
C GLU A 208 20.28 -7.68 4.12
N ASP A 209 19.35 -8.49 4.66
CA ASP A 209 19.63 -9.54 5.66
C ASP A 209 20.48 -9.00 6.84
N VAL A 210 20.07 -7.84 7.38
CA VAL A 210 20.71 -7.17 8.51
C VAL A 210 19.74 -6.96 9.67
N ARG A 211 20.29 -6.59 10.84
CA ARG A 211 19.49 -6.28 12.03
C ARG A 211 19.96 -5.00 12.72
N ILE A 212 19.15 -3.96 12.64
CA ILE A 212 19.22 -2.73 13.41
C ILE A 212 18.93 -3.04 14.87
N THR A 213 19.86 -2.62 15.74
CA THR A 213 19.66 -2.72 17.18
C THR A 213 18.54 -1.82 17.65
N ASN A 214 17.78 -2.26 18.65
CA ASN A 214 16.71 -1.44 19.22
C ASN A 214 17.23 -0.10 19.78
N GLU A 215 18.47 -0.04 20.26
CA GLU A 215 19.09 1.23 20.70
C GLU A 215 19.40 2.18 19.54
N LEU A 216 19.88 1.65 18.41
CA LEU A 216 20.07 2.48 17.22
C LEU A 216 18.71 2.95 16.68
N MET A 217 17.74 2.03 16.59
CA MET A 217 16.36 2.32 16.16
C MET A 217 15.73 3.44 17.02
N ALA A 218 15.85 3.35 18.35
CA ALA A 218 15.37 4.37 19.27
C ALA A 218 16.03 5.72 19.00
N ARG A 219 17.36 5.75 18.87
CA ARG A 219 18.12 6.97 18.66
C ARG A 219 17.80 7.68 17.36
N VAL A 220 17.55 6.93 16.28
CA VAL A 220 17.32 7.51 14.95
C VAL A 220 15.87 7.91 14.73
N LEU A 221 14.91 7.25 15.38
CA LEU A 221 13.49 7.60 15.30
C LEU A 221 13.04 8.61 16.34
N PHE A 222 13.74 8.66 17.49
CA PHE A 222 13.42 9.55 18.61
C PHE A 222 14.70 10.29 19.06
N PRO A 223 15.19 11.26 18.26
CA PRO A 223 16.38 12.05 18.59
C PRO A 223 16.24 12.85 19.89
N ASP A 224 15.01 13.12 20.32
CA ASP A 224 14.64 13.77 21.58
C ASP A 224 14.77 12.86 22.82
N HIS A 225 15.15 11.60 22.63
CA HIS A 225 15.25 10.57 23.66
C HIS A 225 13.93 10.26 24.39
N SER A 226 12.78 10.57 23.78
CA SER A 226 11.47 10.23 24.33
C SER A 226 11.26 8.71 24.46
N ARG A 227 11.96 7.90 23.65
CA ARG A 227 11.92 6.43 23.68
C ARG A 227 13.34 5.84 23.73
N GLY A 228 13.52 4.76 24.51
CA GLY A 228 14.75 3.98 24.56
C GLY A 228 14.63 2.61 23.88
N GLY A 229 15.74 1.89 23.70
CA GLY A 229 15.76 0.59 23.02
C GLY A 229 14.85 -0.48 23.66
N GLN A 230 14.63 -0.42 24.98
CA GLN A 230 13.66 -1.29 25.65
C GLN A 230 12.22 -1.04 25.18
N HIS A 231 11.84 0.23 25.02
CA HIS A 231 10.50 0.59 24.57
C HIS A 231 10.27 0.18 23.11
N ILE A 232 11.29 0.38 22.25
CA ILE A 232 11.27 -0.15 20.88
C ILE A 232 11.06 -1.67 20.88
N ALA A 233 11.79 -2.40 21.72
CA ALA A 233 11.74 -3.86 21.77
C ALA A 233 10.37 -4.40 22.21
N GLN A 234 9.76 -3.75 23.20
CA GLN A 234 8.56 -4.26 23.88
C GLN A 234 7.26 -3.69 23.30
N THR A 235 7.30 -2.53 22.64
CA THR A 235 6.09 -1.79 22.27
C THR A 235 6.06 -1.40 20.79
N ASN A 236 6.96 -0.51 20.33
CA ASN A 236 6.85 0.06 18.99
C ASN A 236 7.06 -1.00 17.91
N ARG A 237 8.13 -1.78 18.01
CA ARG A 237 8.50 -2.74 16.98
C ARG A 237 7.49 -3.90 16.87
N PRO A 238 7.00 -4.49 17.98
CA PRO A 238 5.89 -5.44 17.91
C PRO A 238 4.63 -4.85 17.27
N PHE A 239 4.27 -3.61 17.61
CA PHE A 239 3.12 -2.94 17.01
C PHE A 239 3.29 -2.76 15.49
N VAL A 240 4.43 -2.21 15.05
CA VAL A 240 4.72 -2.00 13.63
C VAL A 240 4.77 -3.33 12.87
N ALA A 241 5.42 -4.35 13.44
CA ALA A 241 5.46 -5.69 12.84
C ALA A 241 4.06 -6.30 12.67
N GLU A 242 3.14 -6.03 13.60
CA GLU A 242 1.76 -6.48 13.49
C GLU A 242 0.99 -5.70 12.41
N MET A 243 1.18 -4.38 12.31
CA MET A 243 0.61 -3.57 11.23
C MET A 243 1.07 -4.05 9.85
N MET A 244 2.34 -4.42 9.71
CA MET A 244 2.92 -4.94 8.46
C MET A 244 2.34 -6.29 8.02
N LYS A 245 1.66 -7.04 8.90
CA LYS A 245 0.97 -8.28 8.51
C LYS A 245 -0.32 -8.01 7.74
N GLY A 246 -0.94 -6.84 7.96
CA GLY A 246 -2.19 -6.43 7.33
C GLY A 246 -3.44 -6.70 8.17
N ASP A 247 -3.37 -7.40 9.30
CA ASP A 247 -4.60 -7.77 10.02
C ASP A 247 -5.17 -6.62 10.89
N GLN A 248 -4.34 -5.65 11.30
CA GLN A 248 -4.74 -4.63 12.29
C GLN A 248 -5.23 -3.30 11.69
N HIS A 249 -5.06 -3.06 10.38
CA HIS A 249 -5.50 -1.81 9.75
C HIS A 249 -7.03 -1.77 9.49
N GLU A 250 -7.70 -2.92 9.45
CA GLU A 250 -9.14 -3.01 9.20
C GLU A 250 -9.97 -2.27 10.25
N GLY A 251 -9.59 -2.34 11.53
CA GLY A 251 -10.27 -1.59 12.60
C GLY A 251 -10.21 -0.07 12.42
N LEU A 252 -9.11 0.46 11.88
CA LEU A 252 -8.97 1.88 11.57
C LEU A 252 -9.88 2.28 10.40
N LEU A 253 -9.91 1.47 9.33
CA LEU A 253 -10.77 1.71 8.17
C LEU A 253 -12.25 1.72 8.57
N LEU A 254 -12.69 0.73 9.35
CA LEU A 254 -14.07 0.66 9.86
C LEU A 254 -14.44 1.87 10.73
N ALA A 255 -13.49 2.42 11.50
CA ALA A 255 -13.73 3.64 12.27
C ALA A 255 -13.89 4.87 11.37
N LEU A 256 -13.08 4.97 10.31
CA LEU A 256 -13.16 6.06 9.34
C LEU A 256 -14.42 5.99 8.47
N GLU A 257 -14.90 4.79 8.12
CA GLU A 257 -16.16 4.61 7.40
C GLU A 257 -17.36 5.18 8.17
N LYS A 258 -17.34 5.11 9.51
CA LYS A 258 -18.39 5.68 10.37
C LYS A 258 -18.32 7.20 10.47
N GLU A 259 -17.13 7.76 10.34
CA GLU A 259 -16.86 9.21 10.45
C GLU A 259 -16.00 9.68 9.27
N PRO A 260 -16.54 9.69 8.03
CA PRO A 260 -15.74 9.82 6.81
C PRO A 260 -15.10 11.20 6.64
N HIS A 261 -15.60 12.22 7.34
CA HIS A 261 -15.03 13.56 7.31
C HIS A 261 -13.58 13.63 7.82
N TYR A 262 -13.10 12.63 8.58
CA TYR A 262 -11.69 12.56 8.99
C TYR A 262 -10.75 12.17 7.84
N TYR A 263 -11.22 11.55 6.74
CA TYR A 263 -10.35 11.21 5.61
C TYR A 263 -9.62 12.42 5.05
N ASP A 264 -10.30 13.56 5.01
CA ASP A 264 -9.80 14.82 4.44
C ASP A 264 -8.98 15.65 5.44
N TRP A 265 -8.97 15.27 6.72
CA TRP A 265 -8.20 15.98 7.73
C TRP A 265 -6.72 15.73 7.55
N THR A 266 -5.90 16.74 7.80
CA THR A 266 -4.46 16.50 7.91
C THR A 266 -4.16 15.68 9.16
N ILE A 267 -3.09 14.90 9.14
CA ILE A 267 -2.63 14.16 10.32
C ILE A 267 -2.36 15.11 11.49
N SER A 268 -1.83 16.31 11.22
CA SER A 268 -1.62 17.34 12.24
C SER A 268 -2.93 17.77 12.91
N ASP A 269 -3.99 18.03 12.12
CA ASP A 269 -5.29 18.44 12.65
C ASP A 269 -5.96 17.31 13.43
N PHE A 270 -5.86 16.09 12.92
CA PHE A 270 -6.34 14.89 13.60
C PHE A 270 -5.66 14.69 14.96
N MET A 271 -4.34 14.86 15.03
CA MET A 271 -3.60 14.73 16.29
C MET A 271 -3.98 15.81 17.30
N LYS A 272 -4.15 17.07 16.85
CA LYS A 272 -4.59 18.18 17.74
C LYS A 272 -6.01 18.01 18.26
N TRP A 273 -6.92 17.48 17.45
CA TRP A 273 -8.30 17.24 17.87
C TRP A 273 -8.40 16.22 19.02
N LYS A 274 -7.43 15.30 19.08
CA LYS A 274 -7.42 14.23 20.07
C LYS A 274 -6.80 14.63 21.42
N GLU A 275 -5.94 15.65 21.43
CA GLU A 275 -5.33 16.22 22.65
C GLU A 275 -6.35 16.95 23.53
#